data_AF-A0A7X5RRG8-F1
#
_entry.id   AF-A0A7X5RRG8-F1
#
_cell.length_a   1.000
_cell.length_b   1.000
_cell.length_c   1.000
_cell.angle_alpha   90.00
_cell.angle_beta   90.00
_cell.angle_gamma   90.00
#
_symmetry.space_group_name_H-M   'P 1'
#
loop_
_entity.id
_entity.type
_entity.pdbx_description
1 polymer ?
#
loop_
_entity_poly.entity_id
_entity_poly.type
_entity_poly.pdbx_seq_one_letter_code
_entity_poly.pdbx_strand_id
1 'polypeptide(L)'
;MKNTKINARHLIIDLFLSSAYPQLSIKQILVAAKLFNLSENGIRVATTRLLNEGMIQSVERGIYQLSPSAKDWAKVILNRKNGIKQTKEWQQHYLAVFTGTLGRIDRTALKKRERALRQFGFKELETGIYIRPDNLAYSFEKTCDELVLAGLEKEAKICIIQHVDSTTLKQIFSLWDTKQLEKN
;
A
#
# COMPACT_ATOMS: atom_id res chain seq x y z
N MET A 1 3.01 7.75 -16.02
CA MET A 1 1.84 7.64 -15.10
C MET A 1 1.03 6.39 -15.45
N LYS A 2 1.05 5.33 -14.63
CA LYS A 2 0.24 4.13 -14.89
C LYS A 2 -1.23 4.50 -14.68
N ASN A 3 -2.01 4.47 -15.76
CA ASN A 3 -3.44 4.75 -15.79
C ASN A 3 -4.19 3.64 -15.04
N THR A 4 -4.24 3.71 -13.71
CA THR A 4 -5.07 2.82 -12.90
C THR A 4 -6.52 3.14 -13.21
N LYS A 5 -7.16 2.28 -14.00
CA LYS A 5 -8.59 2.33 -14.33
C LYS A 5 -9.38 2.58 -13.05
N ILE A 6 -9.90 3.80 -12.88
CA ILE A 6 -10.66 4.20 -11.69
C ILE A 6 -11.91 3.31 -11.65
N ASN A 7 -12.01 2.49 -10.61
CA ASN A 7 -13.15 1.61 -10.38
C ASN A 7 -14.08 2.28 -9.36
N ALA A 8 -15.39 2.07 -9.48
CA ALA A 8 -16.42 2.57 -8.57
C ALA A 8 -16.06 2.37 -7.08
N ARG A 9 -15.52 1.19 -6.73
CA ARG A 9 -15.03 0.92 -5.36
C ARG A 9 -13.94 1.90 -4.94
N HIS A 10 -12.88 2.03 -5.74
CA HIS A 10 -11.75 2.91 -5.45
C HIS A 10 -12.20 4.37 -5.34
N LEU A 11 -13.07 4.83 -6.25
CA LEU A 11 -13.62 6.18 -6.19
C LEU A 11 -14.39 6.45 -4.89
N ILE A 12 -15.26 5.53 -4.46
CA ILE A 12 -16.01 5.69 -3.20
C ILE A 12 -15.04 5.81 -2.01
N ILE A 13 -14.07 4.91 -1.94
CA ILE A 13 -13.04 4.94 -0.89
C ILE A 13 -12.27 6.26 -0.95
N ASP A 14 -11.82 6.66 -2.14
CA ASP A 14 -11.05 7.88 -2.35
C ASP A 14 -11.81 9.13 -1.94
N LEU A 15 -13.12 9.17 -2.20
CA LEU A 15 -13.97 10.25 -1.72
C LEU A 15 -13.98 10.31 -0.20
N PHE A 16 -14.16 9.18 0.49
CA PHE A 16 -14.09 9.13 1.96
C PHE A 16 -12.69 9.46 2.53
N LEU A 17 -11.63 9.13 1.81
CA LEU A 17 -10.25 9.41 2.23
C LEU A 17 -9.83 10.86 1.96
N SER A 18 -10.34 11.45 0.88
CA SER A 18 -10.06 12.81 0.42
C SER A 18 -10.98 13.84 1.08
N SER A 19 -12.20 13.45 1.44
CA SER A 19 -13.18 14.40 1.91
C SER A 19 -12.86 14.87 3.32
N ALA A 20 -12.76 16.19 3.47
CA ALA A 20 -12.85 16.92 4.73
C ALA A 20 -14.19 16.69 5.49
N TYR A 21 -15.06 15.81 4.99
CA TYR A 21 -16.36 15.48 5.54
C TYR A 21 -16.39 14.01 6.00
N PRO A 22 -16.66 13.73 7.27
CA PRO A 22 -16.72 12.35 7.79
C PRO A 22 -17.89 11.53 7.22
N GLN A 23 -18.86 12.18 6.56
CA GLN A 23 -20.08 11.58 6.06
C GLN A 23 -20.37 12.07 4.63
N LEU A 24 -20.75 11.15 3.75
CA LEU A 24 -21.08 11.44 2.36
C LEU A 24 -22.45 10.88 2.01
N SER A 25 -23.26 11.71 1.35
CA SER A 25 -24.54 11.27 0.80
C SER A 25 -24.36 10.51 -0.51
N ILE A 26 -25.28 9.60 -0.82
CA ILE A 26 -25.30 8.90 -2.11
C ILE A 26 -25.37 9.87 -3.29
N LYS A 27 -26.04 11.02 -3.13
CA LYS A 27 -26.11 12.07 -4.16
C LYS A 27 -24.72 12.65 -4.45
N GLN A 28 -23.94 12.97 -3.41
CA GLN A 28 -22.57 13.48 -3.57
C GLN A 28 -21.66 12.45 -4.25
N ILE A 29 -21.76 11.17 -3.86
CA ILE A 29 -20.99 10.09 -4.49
C ILE A 29 -21.34 9.95 -5.98
N LEU A 30 -22.63 10.03 -6.34
CA LEU A 30 -23.07 9.97 -7.73
C LEU A 30 -22.62 11.18 -8.55
N VAL A 31 -22.66 12.39 -7.97
CA VAL A 31 -22.13 13.61 -8.62
C VAL A 31 -20.64 13.46 -8.91
N ALA A 32 -19.87 13.00 -7.92
CA ALA A 32 -18.45 12.72 -8.12
C ALA A 32 -18.23 11.64 -9.18
N ALA A 33 -18.99 10.54 -9.15
CA ALA A 33 -18.87 9.46 -10.13
C ALA A 33 -19.12 9.90 -11.59
N LYS A 34 -20.03 10.87 -11.80
CA LYS A 34 -20.26 11.47 -13.13
C LYS A 34 -19.01 12.16 -13.67
N LEU A 35 -18.22 12.82 -12.83
CA LEU A 35 -16.95 13.45 -13.25
C LEU A 35 -15.93 12.44 -13.78
N PHE A 36 -16.06 11.17 -13.40
CA PHE A 36 -15.18 10.08 -13.82
C PHE A 36 -15.84 9.11 -14.82
N ASN A 37 -16.97 9.49 -15.44
CA ASN A 37 -17.72 8.68 -16.40
C ASN A 37 -18.11 7.28 -15.88
N LEU A 38 -18.42 7.16 -14.58
CA LEU A 38 -18.88 5.90 -13.98
C LEU A 38 -20.41 5.83 -13.96
N SER A 39 -20.96 4.62 -14.15
CA SER A 39 -22.41 4.41 -14.15
C SER A 39 -23.00 4.53 -12.74
N GLU A 40 -24.17 5.18 -12.64
CA GLU A 40 -24.88 5.32 -11.37
C GLU A 40 -25.21 3.96 -10.73
N ASN A 41 -25.60 2.98 -11.57
CA ASN A 41 -25.86 1.61 -11.13
C ASN A 41 -24.61 0.94 -10.57
N GLY A 42 -23.45 1.13 -11.22
CA GLY A 42 -22.17 0.59 -10.74
C GLY A 42 -21.78 1.15 -9.38
N ILE A 43 -22.07 2.43 -9.12
CA ILE A 43 -21.83 3.08 -7.82
C ILE A 43 -22.76 2.54 -6.75
N ARG A 44 -24.05 2.37 -7.04
CA ARG A 44 -25.02 1.82 -6.07
C ARG A 44 -24.63 0.39 -5.68
N VAL A 45 -24.27 -0.45 -6.65
CA VAL A 45 -23.81 -1.83 -6.40
C VAL A 45 -22.48 -1.85 -5.62
N ALA A 46 -21.55 -0.96 -5.94
CA ALA A 46 -20.30 -0.86 -5.18
C ALA A 46 -20.54 -0.40 -3.74
N THR A 47 -21.49 0.52 -3.52
CA THR A 47 -21.87 1.02 -2.20
C THR A 47 -22.50 -0.08 -1.35
N THR A 48 -23.47 -0.84 -1.90
CA THR A 48 -24.08 -1.98 -1.19
C THR A 48 -23.06 -3.07 -0.89
N ARG A 49 -22.13 -3.35 -1.81
CA ARG A 49 -21.04 -4.28 -1.54
C ARG A 49 -20.11 -3.80 -0.41
N LEU A 50 -19.74 -2.52 -0.39
CA LEU A 50 -18.92 -1.95 0.68
C LEU A 50 -19.63 -1.91 2.04
N LEU A 51 -20.96 -1.73 2.06
CA LEU A 51 -21.78 -1.88 3.26
C LEU A 51 -21.73 -3.33 3.78
N ASN A 52 -21.92 -4.31 2.89
CA ASN A 52 -21.89 -5.73 3.26
C ASN A 52 -20.50 -6.20 3.69
N GLU A 53 -19.44 -5.64 3.09
CA GLU A 53 -18.05 -5.89 3.50
C GLU A 53 -17.70 -5.18 4.83
N GLY A 54 -18.62 -4.40 5.43
CA GLY A 54 -18.38 -3.67 6.67
C GLY A 54 -17.39 -2.51 6.53
N MET A 55 -17.10 -2.07 5.30
CA MET A 55 -16.15 -0.99 5.02
C MET A 55 -16.75 0.40 5.23
N ILE A 56 -18.05 0.52 4.95
CA ILE A 56 -18.84 1.71 5.20
C ILE A 56 -20.08 1.33 6.01
N GLN A 57 -20.67 2.30 6.69
CA GLN A 57 -21.90 2.14 7.46
C GLN A 57 -22.88 3.27 7.11
N SER A 58 -24.18 2.98 7.17
CA SER A 58 -25.23 3.98 6.98
C SER A 58 -25.47 4.70 8.30
N VAL A 59 -25.29 6.02 8.32
CA VAL A 59 -25.62 6.85 9.49
C VAL A 59 -27.10 7.21 9.45
N GLU A 60 -27.54 7.66 8.28
CA GLU A 60 -28.93 7.98 7.97
C GLU A 60 -29.26 7.42 6.60
N ARG A 61 -30.54 7.50 6.22
CA ARG A 61 -31.00 7.01 4.92
C ARG A 61 -30.30 7.75 3.79
N GLY A 62 -29.36 7.07 3.13
CA GLY A 62 -28.59 7.61 2.01
C GLY A 62 -27.39 8.46 2.42
N ILE A 63 -27.00 8.45 3.69
CA ILE A 63 -25.77 9.06 4.22
C ILE A 63 -24.87 7.95 4.76
N TYR A 64 -23.65 7.89 4.26
CA TYR A 64 -22.67 6.85 4.55
C TYR A 64 -21.42 7.43 5.18
N GLN A 65 -20.74 6.64 6.01
CA GLN A 65 -19.42 6.96 6.56
C GLN A 65 -18.54 5.72 6.61
N LEU A 66 -17.21 5.90 6.67
CA LEU A 66 -16.30 4.79 6.94
C LEU A 66 -16.64 4.15 8.30
N SER A 67 -16.68 2.83 8.34
CA SER A 67 -16.84 2.13 9.61
C SER A 67 -15.60 2.33 10.50
N PRO A 68 -15.72 2.27 11.84
CA PRO A 68 -14.56 2.36 12.73
C PRO A 68 -13.50 1.30 12.40
N SER A 69 -13.93 0.07 12.09
CA SER A 69 -13.06 -1.05 11.69
C SER A 69 -12.35 -0.81 10.35
N ALA A 70 -12.91 0.02 9.47
CA ALA A 70 -12.31 0.39 8.20
C ALA A 70 -11.34 1.57 8.29
N LYS A 71 -11.24 2.26 9.44
CA LYS A 71 -10.33 3.42 9.60
C LYS A 71 -8.86 3.04 9.51
N ASP A 72 -8.47 1.91 10.07
CA ASP A 72 -7.08 1.46 9.99
C ASP A 72 -6.72 1.02 8.56
N TRP A 73 -7.66 0.35 7.89
CA TRP A 73 -7.51 0.04 6.47
C TRP A 73 -7.48 1.30 5.59
N ALA A 74 -8.27 2.32 5.92
CA ALA A 74 -8.29 3.61 5.23
C ALA A 74 -6.94 4.34 5.35
N LYS A 75 -6.33 4.35 6.55
CA LYS A 75 -4.97 4.85 6.76
C LYS A 75 -3.95 4.11 5.89
N VAL A 76 -4.04 2.79 5.83
CA VAL A 76 -3.17 1.96 4.98
C VAL A 76 -3.31 2.33 3.50
N ILE A 77 -4.53 2.58 3.01
CA ILE A 77 -4.74 3.02 1.62
C ILE A 77 -4.23 4.43 1.38
N LEU A 78 -4.46 5.37 2.30
CA LEU A 78 -3.93 6.73 2.24
C LEU A 78 -2.40 6.72 2.18
N ASN A 79 -1.75 5.96 3.06
CA ASN A 79 -0.29 5.80 3.07
C ASN A 79 0.23 5.20 1.76
N ARG A 80 -0.49 4.22 1.20
CA ARG A 80 -0.18 3.65 -0.13
C ARG A 80 -0.37 4.66 -1.27
N LYS A 81 -1.41 5.50 -1.22
CA LYS A 81 -1.75 6.47 -2.27
C LYS A 81 -0.88 7.71 -2.28
N ASN A 82 -0.53 8.21 -1.09
CA ASN A 82 0.43 9.31 -0.96
C ASN A 82 1.82 8.90 -1.42
N GLY A 83 2.03 7.60 -1.65
CA GLY A 83 3.29 7.05 -2.09
C GLY A 83 4.33 7.19 -0.99
N ILE A 84 5.42 6.49 -1.20
CA ILE A 84 6.67 6.61 -0.47
C ILE A 84 7.29 7.99 -0.78
N LYS A 85 6.57 9.08 -0.49
CA LYS A 85 6.92 10.46 -0.88
C LYS A 85 7.54 11.27 0.24
N GLN A 86 7.43 10.80 1.47
CA GLN A 86 8.20 11.39 2.56
C GLN A 86 9.51 10.63 2.63
N THR A 87 10.49 11.10 1.87
CA THR A 87 11.87 10.59 1.91
C THR A 87 12.70 11.49 2.81
N LYS A 88 13.33 10.92 3.84
CA LYS A 88 14.37 11.61 4.62
C LYS A 88 15.70 11.59 3.86
N GLU A 89 16.66 12.42 4.28
CA GLU A 89 18.05 12.29 3.85
C GLU A 89 18.54 10.86 4.15
N TRP A 90 19.03 10.18 3.11
CA TRP A 90 19.40 8.78 3.20
C TRP A 90 20.75 8.64 3.90
N GLN A 91 20.75 8.04 5.09
CA GLN A 91 21.95 7.82 5.91
C GLN A 91 22.73 6.56 5.51
N GLN A 92 22.63 6.11 4.25
CA GLN A 92 23.25 4.87 3.75
C GLN A 92 22.81 3.57 4.44
N HIS A 93 21.75 3.63 5.25
CA HIS A 93 21.14 2.45 5.85
C HIS A 93 20.25 1.71 4.85
N TYR A 94 20.12 0.40 5.04
CA TYR A 94 19.28 -0.47 4.23
C TYR A 94 18.28 -1.22 5.11
N LEU A 95 17.06 -1.40 4.62
CA LEU A 95 16.09 -2.31 5.23
C LEU A 95 16.15 -3.64 4.49
N ALA A 96 16.32 -4.72 5.24
CA ALA A 96 16.29 -6.09 4.73
C ALA A 96 15.14 -6.89 5.34
N VAL A 97 14.49 -7.69 4.52
CA VAL A 97 13.46 -8.66 4.93
C VAL A 97 13.96 -10.05 4.56
N PHE A 98 14.14 -10.87 5.59
CA PHE A 98 14.51 -12.28 5.46
C PHE A 98 13.24 -13.13 5.50
N THR A 99 13.02 -13.84 4.40
CA THR A 99 11.89 -14.77 4.23
C THR A 99 12.37 -16.21 4.07
N GLY A 100 13.64 -16.50 4.33
CA GLY A 100 14.24 -17.82 4.16
C GLY A 100 13.67 -18.90 5.09
N THR A 101 13.15 -18.50 6.26
CA THR A 101 12.51 -19.38 7.24
C THR A 101 11.04 -19.68 6.92
N LEU A 102 10.43 -18.93 6.01
CA LEU A 102 9.02 -19.10 5.63
C LEU A 102 8.93 -20.17 4.54
N GLY A 103 8.25 -21.28 4.85
CA GLY A 103 8.11 -22.44 3.96
C GLY A 103 7.61 -22.05 2.56
N ARG A 104 8.34 -22.42 1.51
CA ARG A 104 7.99 -22.18 0.09
C ARG A 104 6.78 -22.98 -0.41
N ILE A 105 6.10 -23.69 0.49
CA ILE A 105 5.10 -24.70 0.15
C ILE A 105 3.79 -24.03 -0.25
N ASP A 106 3.45 -22.88 0.35
CA ASP A 106 2.22 -22.16 0.01
C ASP A 106 2.48 -21.12 -1.09
N ARG A 107 2.24 -21.53 -2.35
CA ARG A 107 2.36 -20.65 -3.54
C ARG A 107 1.48 -19.40 -3.46
N THR A 108 0.39 -19.43 -2.70
CA THR A 108 -0.50 -18.27 -2.56
C THR A 108 0.07 -17.25 -1.57
N ALA A 109 0.60 -17.71 -0.45
CA ALA A 109 1.31 -16.88 0.52
C ALA A 109 2.57 -16.25 -0.10
N LEU A 110 3.34 -17.03 -0.88
CA LEU A 110 4.52 -16.55 -1.59
C LEU A 110 4.21 -15.39 -2.53
N LYS A 111 3.17 -15.54 -3.39
CA LYS A 111 2.76 -14.48 -4.32
C LYS A 111 2.26 -13.23 -3.59
N LYS A 112 1.54 -13.39 -2.47
CA LYS A 112 1.06 -12.27 -1.65
C LYS A 112 2.22 -11.50 -1.03
N ARG A 113 3.20 -12.22 -0.50
CA ARG A 113 4.44 -11.68 0.08
C ARG A 113 5.28 -10.94 -0.97
N GLU A 114 5.57 -11.57 -2.10
CA GLU A 114 6.33 -10.93 -3.19
C GLU A 114 5.63 -9.66 -3.69
N ARG A 115 4.30 -9.70 -3.80
CA ARG A 115 3.51 -8.54 -4.18
C ARG A 115 3.60 -7.41 -3.15
N ALA A 116 3.50 -7.74 -1.86
CA ALA A 116 3.66 -6.78 -0.78
C ALA A 116 5.05 -6.13 -0.82
N LEU A 117 6.11 -6.95 -0.90
CA LEU A 117 7.50 -6.48 -0.95
C LEU A 117 7.77 -5.58 -2.16
N ARG A 118 7.33 -6.00 -3.37
CA ARG A 118 7.45 -5.18 -4.59
C ARG A 118 6.69 -3.86 -4.47
N GLN A 119 5.53 -3.86 -3.83
CA GLN A 119 4.75 -2.64 -3.63
C GLN A 119 5.46 -1.64 -2.70
N PHE A 120 6.22 -2.13 -1.72
CA PHE A 120 7.08 -1.32 -0.86
C PHE A 120 8.46 -1.02 -1.47
N GLY A 121 8.71 -1.41 -2.73
CA GLY A 121 9.98 -1.14 -3.42
C GLY A 121 11.15 -2.01 -2.99
N PHE A 122 10.91 -3.10 -2.25
CA PHE A 122 11.94 -4.09 -1.97
C PHE A 122 12.30 -4.86 -3.24
N LYS A 123 13.60 -5.12 -3.40
CA LYS A 123 14.14 -5.97 -4.46
C LYS A 123 14.84 -7.18 -3.87
N GLU A 124 14.76 -8.29 -4.58
CA GLU A 124 15.42 -9.53 -4.17
C GLU A 124 16.93 -9.37 -4.42
N LEU A 125 17.72 -9.52 -3.36
CA LEU A 125 19.17 -9.56 -3.43
C LEU A 125 19.64 -11.00 -3.64
N GLU A 126 19.11 -11.90 -2.82
CA GLU A 126 19.34 -13.34 -2.89
C GLU A 126 18.04 -14.08 -2.56
N THR A 127 18.00 -15.38 -2.83
CA THR A 127 16.80 -16.20 -2.68
C THR A 127 16.25 -16.14 -1.25
N GLY A 128 15.20 -15.34 -1.03
CA GLY A 128 14.61 -15.13 0.30
C GLY A 128 15.21 -13.99 1.13
N ILE A 129 16.06 -13.14 0.52
CA ILE A 129 16.59 -11.91 1.10
C ILE A 129 16.14 -10.76 0.20
N TYR A 130 15.31 -9.88 0.74
CA TYR A 130 14.84 -8.69 0.05
C TYR A 130 15.41 -7.46 0.70
N ILE A 131 15.93 -6.52 -0.08
CA ILE A 131 16.56 -5.31 0.42
C ILE A 131 15.97 -4.06 -0.23
N ARG A 132 16.03 -2.94 0.49
CA ARG A 132 15.79 -1.60 -0.02
C ARG A 132 16.64 -0.57 0.73
N PRO A 133 16.90 0.60 0.15
CA PRO A 133 17.37 1.75 0.92
C PRO A 133 16.36 2.15 1.99
N ASP A 134 16.84 2.45 3.20
CA ASP A 134 16.04 3.04 4.27
C ASP A 134 15.89 4.55 4.07
N ASN A 135 15.12 4.90 3.04
CA ASN A 135 14.79 6.29 2.72
C ASN A 135 13.35 6.63 3.11
N LEU A 136 12.71 5.87 3.99
CA LEU A 136 11.36 6.18 4.46
C LEU A 136 11.40 7.19 5.61
N ALA A 137 10.48 8.15 5.61
CA ALA A 137 10.29 9.02 6.77
C ALA A 137 9.69 8.30 7.99
N TYR A 138 9.14 7.10 7.80
CA TYR A 138 8.53 6.28 8.84
C TYR A 138 9.57 5.71 9.81
N SER A 139 9.15 5.43 11.05
CA SER A 139 9.96 4.63 11.96
C SER A 139 10.00 3.17 11.49
N PHE A 140 11.01 2.44 11.94
CA PHE A 140 11.17 1.01 11.69
C PHE A 140 9.90 0.22 12.05
N GLU A 141 9.35 0.46 13.24
CA GLU A 141 8.13 -0.18 13.74
C GLU A 141 6.93 0.04 12.82
N LYS A 142 6.70 1.29 12.39
CA LYS A 142 5.62 1.61 11.45
C LYS A 142 5.82 0.91 10.10
N THR A 143 7.06 0.76 9.65
CA THR A 143 7.36 0.06 8.42
C THR A 143 7.06 -1.44 8.54
N CYS A 144 7.37 -2.04 9.70
CA CYS A 144 7.03 -3.42 10.01
C CYS A 144 5.50 -3.63 10.00
N ASP A 145 4.76 -2.76 10.69
CA ASP A 145 3.30 -2.83 10.74
C ASP A 145 2.67 -2.73 9.34
N GLU A 146 3.12 -1.77 8.54
CA GLU A 146 2.66 -1.55 7.17
C GLU A 146 2.97 -2.74 6.25
N LEU A 147 4.13 -3.39 6.43
CA LEU A 147 4.49 -4.60 5.69
C LEU A 147 3.60 -5.78 6.08
N VAL A 148 3.34 -5.98 7.37
CA VAL A 148 2.42 -7.02 7.85
C VAL A 148 1.00 -6.78 7.32
N LEU A 149 0.53 -5.54 7.37
CA LEU A 149 -0.77 -5.14 6.80
C LEU A 149 -0.83 -5.29 5.27
N ALA A 150 0.31 -5.20 4.59
CA ALA A 150 0.41 -5.48 3.16
C ALA A 150 0.33 -6.97 2.81
N GLY A 151 0.47 -7.84 3.80
CA GLY A 151 0.40 -9.29 3.63
C GLY A 151 1.73 -9.99 3.81
N LEU A 152 2.73 -9.34 4.42
CA LEU A 152 3.91 -10.02 4.95
C LEU A 152 3.50 -10.84 6.19
N GLU A 153 4.01 -12.05 6.26
CA GLU A 153 3.81 -12.92 7.43
C GLU A 153 4.63 -12.40 8.61
N LYS A 154 4.04 -12.45 9.82
CA LYS A 154 4.69 -11.95 11.06
C LYS A 154 5.98 -12.69 11.42
N GLU A 155 6.18 -13.87 10.84
CA GLU A 155 7.39 -14.69 11.02
C GLU A 155 8.59 -14.20 10.20
N ALA A 156 8.35 -13.33 9.20
CA ALA A 156 9.41 -12.68 8.45
C ALA A 156 10.28 -11.82 9.37
N LYS A 157 11.61 -11.94 9.24
CA LYS A 157 12.54 -11.11 10.01
C LYS A 157 12.87 -9.86 9.22
N ILE A 158 12.63 -8.70 9.82
CA ILE A 158 12.94 -7.40 9.24
C ILE A 158 14.12 -6.83 10.03
N CYS A 159 15.14 -6.35 9.34
CA CYS A 159 16.36 -5.82 9.94
C CYS A 159 16.78 -4.53 9.24
N ILE A 160 17.45 -3.65 9.99
CA ILE A 160 18.21 -2.54 9.41
C ILE A 160 19.66 -2.99 9.28
N ILE A 161 20.24 -2.78 8.11
CA ILE A 161 21.64 -3.04 7.82
C ILE A 161 22.33 -1.69 7.63
N GLN A 162 23.26 -1.37 8.53
CA GLN A 162 24.03 -0.12 8.48
C GLN A 162 25.33 -0.28 7.69
N HIS A 163 25.96 -1.46 7.78
CA HIS A 163 27.20 -1.79 7.10
C HIS A 163 27.01 -3.03 6.25
N VAL A 164 27.47 -2.96 5.01
CA VAL A 164 27.40 -4.04 4.02
C VAL A 164 28.78 -4.15 3.38
N ASP A 165 29.22 -5.38 3.12
CA ASP A 165 30.48 -5.63 2.44
C ASP A 165 30.52 -5.02 1.04
N SER A 166 31.70 -4.64 0.58
CA SER A 166 31.89 -3.96 -0.71
C SER A 166 31.41 -4.76 -1.92
N THR A 167 31.43 -6.10 -1.85
CA THR A 167 30.90 -7.02 -2.86
C THR A 167 29.38 -6.95 -2.92
N THR A 168 28.73 -7.06 -1.76
CA THR A 168 27.27 -7.00 -1.63
C THR A 168 26.73 -5.61 -1.93
N LEU A 169 27.46 -4.54 -1.57
CA LEU A 169 27.10 -3.17 -1.97
C LEU A 169 27.03 -3.02 -3.50
N LYS A 170 27.99 -3.56 -4.26
CA LYS A 170 27.95 -3.52 -5.73
C LYS A 170 26.73 -4.25 -6.29
N GLN A 171 26.34 -5.37 -5.68
CA GLN A 171 25.12 -6.09 -6.05
C GLN A 171 23.87 -5.26 -5.72
N ILE A 172 23.80 -4.64 -4.54
CA ILE A 172 22.69 -3.77 -4.15
C ILE A 172 22.55 -2.61 -5.14
N PHE A 173 23.66 -1.95 -5.53
CA PHE A 173 23.61 -0.88 -6.52
C PHE A 173 23.17 -1.36 -7.91
N SER A 174 23.49 -2.59 -8.31
CA SER A 174 23.01 -3.14 -9.59
C SER A 174 21.53 -3.50 -9.56
N LEU A 175 20.92 -3.68 -8.37
CA LEU A 175 19.48 -3.94 -8.25
C LEU A 175 18.65 -2.74 -8.68
N TRP A 176 19.07 -1.50 -8.45
CA TRP A 176 18.35 -0.30 -8.89
C TRP A 176 19.15 0.43 -9.97
N ASP A 177 18.63 0.37 -11.19
CA ASP A 177 19.18 1.11 -12.32
C ASP A 177 18.98 2.61 -12.08
N THR A 178 19.98 3.27 -11.49
CA THR A 178 19.97 4.69 -11.12
C THR A 178 19.67 5.59 -12.33
N LYS A 179 19.94 5.11 -13.55
CA LYS A 179 19.62 5.79 -14.81
C LYS A 179 18.12 5.98 -15.07
N GLN A 180 17.22 5.23 -14.43
CA GLN A 180 15.77 5.41 -14.58
C GLN A 180 15.15 6.37 -13.55
N LEU A 181 15.87 6.76 -12.50
CA LEU A 181 15.35 7.60 -11.42
C LEU A 181 15.55 9.10 -11.67
N GLU A 182 16.52 9.50 -12.48
CA GLU A 182 16.78 10.92 -12.81
C GLU A 182 15.88 11.49 -13.93
N LYS A 183 14.95 10.68 -14.48
CA LYS A 183 14.11 11.08 -15.63
C LYS A 183 12.62 11.30 -15.31
N ASN A 184 12.22 11.39 -14.04
CA ASN A 184 10.84 11.75 -13.66
C ASN A 184 10.79 12.98 -12.78
#